data_AF-A0A1B6IA56-F1
#
_entry.id   AF-A0A1B6IA56-F1
#
_cell.length_a   1.000
_cell.length_b   1.000
_cell.length_c   1.000
_cell.angle_alpha   90.00
_cell.angle_beta   90.00
_cell.angle_gamma   90.00
#
_symmetry.space_group_name_H-M   'P 1'
#
loop_
_entity.id
_entity.type
_entity.pdbx_description
1 polymer ?
#
loop_
_entity_poly.entity_id
_entity_poly.type
_entity_poly.pdbx_seq_one_letter_code
_entity_poly.pdbx_strand_id
1 'polypeptide(L)'
;MAISLVFDGHVRNVGSLGLDVFLTFTLASATELPADTFLTVVLDRWGRRWLACGSMVCSGIFSLLATAVPIGVPSASLAIMGRFSVNISYNIGLQYAAELLPTVVRAQGVALIHIMGYVASILAPFVVYLAYVSPQLPLLVLGVLGIVGGVLALFLPETMDQELPQTMADGENFGKDQKFFDIPCDKRNKVSNFQRRTPNKSSIRASVRGEQYRSTLINRSIRRPHTVPTIPEA
;
A
#
# COMPACT_ATOMS: atom_id res chain seq x y z
N MET A 1 5.76 -2.92 -8.39
CA MET A 1 6.02 -3.39 -9.77
C MET A 1 5.02 -4.45 -10.23
N ALA A 2 5.04 -5.68 -9.68
CA ALA A 2 4.13 -6.75 -10.12
C ALA A 2 2.64 -6.36 -10.04
N ILE A 3 2.21 -5.82 -8.89
CA ILE A 3 0.82 -5.35 -8.70
C ILE A 3 0.43 -4.30 -9.74
N SER A 4 1.28 -3.30 -9.97
CA SER A 4 1.06 -2.23 -10.96
C SER A 4 0.94 -2.78 -12.39
N LEU A 5 1.81 -3.74 -12.77
CA LEU A 5 1.75 -4.35 -14.09
C LEU A 5 0.46 -5.16 -14.30
N VAL A 6 0.05 -5.95 -13.30
CA VAL A 6 -1.19 -6.75 -13.36
C VAL A 6 -2.42 -5.84 -13.42
N PHE A 7 -2.42 -4.75 -12.66
CA PHE A 7 -3.47 -3.73 -12.68
C PHE A 7 -3.55 -3.04 -14.04
N ASP A 8 -2.45 -2.45 -14.52
CA ASP A 8 -2.41 -1.75 -15.82
C ASP A 8 -2.72 -2.70 -16.98
N GLY A 9 -2.26 -3.95 -16.89
CA GLY A 9 -2.58 -5.00 -17.86
C GLY A 9 -4.07 -5.29 -17.92
N HIS A 10 -4.75 -5.43 -16.77
CA HIS A 10 -6.22 -5.61 -16.75
C HIS A 10 -6.95 -4.40 -17.34
N VAL A 11 -6.54 -3.18 -16.97
CA VAL A 11 -7.15 -1.94 -17.48
C VAL A 11 -7.03 -1.86 -19.00
N ARG A 12 -5.88 -2.25 -19.55
CA ARG A 12 -5.61 -2.19 -21.00
C ARG A 12 -6.18 -3.37 -21.77
N ASN A 13 -6.37 -4.53 -21.14
CA ASN A 13 -6.88 -5.74 -21.78
C ASN A 13 -8.41 -5.75 -21.98
N VAL A 14 -9.13 -4.72 -21.50
CA VAL A 14 -10.59 -4.60 -21.65
C VAL A 14 -11.03 -4.67 -23.12
N GLY A 15 -10.23 -4.14 -24.04
CA GLY A 15 -10.50 -4.18 -25.49
C GLY A 15 -10.46 -5.58 -26.11
N SER A 16 -9.82 -6.55 -25.46
CA SER A 16 -9.65 -7.92 -25.99
C SER A 16 -10.78 -8.88 -25.60
N LEU A 17 -11.78 -8.41 -24.84
CA LEU A 17 -12.87 -9.24 -24.29
C LEU A 17 -14.03 -9.48 -25.27
N GLY A 18 -14.00 -8.90 -26.46
CA GLY A 18 -15.00 -9.14 -27.52
C GLY A 18 -16.37 -8.49 -27.28
N LEU A 19 -16.46 -7.54 -26.36
CA LEU A 19 -17.66 -6.76 -26.04
C LEU A 19 -17.42 -5.28 -26.36
N ASP A 20 -18.47 -4.47 -26.23
CA ASP A 20 -18.35 -3.03 -26.32
C ASP A 20 -17.38 -2.50 -25.25
N VAL A 21 -16.34 -1.79 -25.72
CA VAL A 21 -15.25 -1.29 -24.88
C VAL A 21 -15.75 -0.24 -23.89
N PHE A 22 -16.73 0.59 -24.27
CA PHE A 22 -17.25 1.62 -23.39
C PHE A 22 -18.04 1.00 -22.23
N LEU A 23 -18.90 0.01 -22.50
CA LEU A 23 -19.66 -0.67 -21.45
C LEU A 23 -18.76 -1.47 -20.52
N THR A 24 -17.86 -2.28 -21.08
CA THR A 24 -16.95 -3.11 -20.27
C THR A 24 -15.99 -2.26 -19.44
N PHE A 25 -15.42 -1.20 -20.01
CA PHE A 25 -14.55 -0.27 -19.27
C PHE A 25 -15.32 0.48 -18.18
N THR A 26 -16.52 0.98 -18.48
CA THR A 26 -17.35 1.69 -17.50
C THR A 26 -17.72 0.79 -16.33
N LEU A 27 -18.18 -0.44 -16.61
CA LEU A 27 -18.52 -1.40 -15.57
C LEU A 27 -17.29 -1.80 -14.74
N ALA A 28 -16.17 -2.08 -15.41
CA ALA A 28 -14.93 -2.44 -14.76
C ALA A 28 -14.38 -1.31 -13.88
N SER A 29 -14.47 -0.05 -14.30
CA SER A 29 -14.08 1.12 -13.49
C SER A 29 -15.08 1.39 -12.37
N ALA A 30 -16.39 1.14 -12.58
CA ALA A 30 -17.38 1.23 -11.51
C ALA A 30 -17.11 0.25 -10.36
N THR A 31 -16.37 -0.84 -10.59
CA THR A 31 -15.96 -1.77 -9.52
C THR A 31 -14.85 -1.24 -8.61
N GLU A 32 -14.23 -0.10 -8.91
CA GLU A 32 -13.21 0.52 -8.03
C GLU A 32 -13.80 1.01 -6.71
N LEU A 33 -14.94 1.71 -6.75
CA LEU A 33 -15.63 2.19 -5.53
C LEU A 33 -16.03 1.06 -4.55
N PRO A 34 -16.69 -0.04 -4.99
CA PRO A 34 -16.99 -1.15 -4.10
C PRO A 34 -15.73 -1.89 -3.63
N ALA A 35 -14.64 -1.91 -4.42
CA ALA A 35 -13.38 -2.51 -4.01
C ALA A 35 -12.76 -1.75 -2.83
N ASP A 36 -12.70 -0.42 -2.92
CA ASP A 36 -12.10 0.42 -1.88
C ASP A 36 -12.92 0.41 -0.58
N THR A 37 -14.25 0.44 -0.69
CA THR A 37 -15.14 0.34 0.48
C THR A 37 -15.03 -1.03 1.14
N PHE A 38 -14.99 -2.12 0.37
CA PHE A 38 -14.78 -3.46 0.88
C PHE A 38 -13.41 -3.60 1.56
N LEU A 39 -12.35 -3.09 0.93
CA LEU A 39 -11.01 -3.06 1.48
C LEU A 39 -11.00 -2.36 2.85
N THR A 40 -11.58 -1.16 2.94
CA THR A 40 -11.60 -0.38 4.20
C THR A 40 -12.25 -1.16 5.36
N VAL A 41 -13.30 -1.93 5.09
CA VAL A 41 -14.01 -2.73 6.11
C VAL A 41 -13.21 -3.96 6.55
N VAL A 42 -12.43 -4.53 5.64
CA VAL A 42 -11.78 -5.85 5.82
C VAL A 42 -10.31 -5.73 6.24
N LEU A 43 -9.63 -4.66 5.83
CA LEU A 43 -8.20 -4.44 6.05
C LEU A 43 -7.83 -4.53 7.53
N ASP A 44 -8.65 -3.93 8.40
CA ASP A 44 -8.42 -3.90 9.84
C ASP A 44 -8.81 -5.21 10.57
N ARG A 45 -9.37 -6.20 9.86
CA ARG A 45 -9.67 -7.52 10.44
C ARG A 45 -8.68 -8.59 10.01
N TRP A 46 -8.40 -8.72 8.71
CA TRP A 46 -7.60 -9.83 8.19
C TRP A 46 -6.09 -9.59 8.12
N GLY A 47 -5.64 -8.34 8.22
CA GLY A 47 -4.22 -8.01 8.05
C GLY A 47 -3.93 -7.54 6.64
N ARG A 48 -2.83 -6.80 6.49
CA ARG A 48 -2.37 -6.29 5.19
C ARG A 48 -1.74 -7.42 4.38
N ARG A 49 -1.01 -8.35 5.03
CA ARG A 49 -0.27 -9.43 4.38
C ARG A 49 -1.17 -10.45 3.70
N TRP A 50 -2.13 -10.99 4.45
CA TRP A 50 -3.06 -12.01 3.96
C TRP A 50 -4.01 -11.44 2.91
N LEU A 51 -4.45 -10.20 3.09
CA LEU A 51 -5.33 -9.55 2.13
C LEU A 51 -4.60 -9.21 0.83
N ALA A 52 -3.33 -8.78 0.87
CA ALA A 52 -2.50 -8.57 -0.32
C ALA A 52 -2.30 -9.89 -1.10
N CYS A 53 -1.89 -10.96 -0.41
CA CYS A 53 -1.72 -12.27 -1.05
C CYS A 53 -3.06 -12.79 -1.62
N GLY A 54 -4.12 -12.78 -0.80
CA GLY A 54 -5.42 -13.32 -1.18
C GLY A 54 -6.01 -12.60 -2.38
N SER A 55 -6.03 -11.26 -2.37
CA SER A 55 -6.56 -10.47 -3.49
C SER A 55 -5.73 -10.64 -4.78
N MET A 56 -4.40 -10.69 -4.68
CA MET A 56 -3.57 -10.84 -5.86
C MET A 56 -3.62 -12.25 -6.48
N VAL A 57 -3.67 -13.29 -5.63
CA VAL A 57 -3.87 -14.68 -6.08
C VAL A 57 -5.28 -14.87 -6.66
N CYS A 58 -6.32 -14.32 -6.01
CA CYS A 58 -7.68 -14.37 -6.53
C CYS A 58 -7.79 -13.68 -7.89
N SER A 59 -7.17 -12.51 -8.06
CA SER A 59 -7.07 -11.85 -9.37
C SER A 59 -6.46 -12.78 -10.41
N GLY A 60 -5.32 -13.39 -10.09
CA GLY A 60 -4.63 -14.29 -11.01
C GLY A 60 -5.44 -15.53 -11.38
N ILE A 61 -6.14 -16.14 -10.41
CA ILE A 61 -7.04 -17.27 -10.65
C ILE A 61 -8.20 -16.86 -11.57
N PHE A 62 -8.83 -15.71 -11.33
CA PHE A 62 -9.91 -15.22 -12.20
C PHE A 62 -9.41 -14.95 -13.63
N SER A 63 -8.20 -14.40 -13.80
CA SER A 63 -7.60 -14.22 -15.12
C SER A 63 -7.33 -15.55 -15.83
N LEU A 64 -6.87 -16.57 -15.11
CA LEU A 64 -6.66 -17.92 -15.66
C LEU A 64 -7.98 -18.62 -15.98
N LEU A 65 -9.01 -18.45 -15.16
CA LEU A 65 -10.35 -18.98 -15.47
C LEU A 65 -10.94 -18.28 -16.71
N ALA A 66 -10.68 -16.99 -16.89
CA ALA A 66 -11.13 -16.23 -18.06
C ALA A 66 -10.55 -16.73 -19.39
N THR A 67 -9.40 -17.44 -19.37
CA THR A 67 -8.83 -18.06 -20.58
C THR A 67 -9.46 -19.41 -20.93
N ALA A 68 -10.01 -20.13 -19.94
CA ALA A 68 -10.66 -21.42 -20.13
C ALA A 68 -12.09 -21.32 -20.70
N VAL A 69 -12.64 -20.11 -20.71
CA VAL A 69 -14.02 -19.79 -21.10
C VAL A 69 -14.03 -19.11 -22.48
N PRO A 70 -15.07 -19.33 -23.31
CA PRO A 70 -15.19 -18.63 -24.59
C PRO A 70 -15.25 -17.10 -24.43
N ILE A 71 -14.68 -16.41 -25.40
CA ILE A 71 -14.68 -14.94 -25.49
C ILE A 71 -16.12 -14.43 -25.53
N GLY A 72 -16.41 -13.38 -24.76
CA GLY A 72 -17.74 -12.80 -24.64
C GLY A 72 -18.09 -12.48 -23.18
N VAL A 73 -19.39 -12.51 -22.86
CA VAL A 73 -19.92 -12.20 -21.52
C VAL A 73 -19.24 -12.99 -20.38
N PRO A 74 -19.04 -14.33 -20.47
CA PRO A 74 -18.51 -15.07 -19.33
C PRO A 74 -17.00 -14.85 -19.11
N SER A 75 -16.21 -14.64 -20.18
CA SER A 75 -14.80 -14.24 -20.04
C SER A 75 -14.68 -12.82 -19.47
N ALA A 76 -15.54 -11.90 -19.93
CA ALA A 76 -15.55 -10.53 -19.44
C ALA A 76 -15.96 -10.40 -17.97
N SER A 77 -16.95 -11.17 -17.51
CA SER A 77 -17.34 -11.15 -16.09
C SER A 77 -16.20 -11.64 -15.18
N LEU A 78 -15.47 -12.68 -15.60
CA LEU A 78 -14.28 -13.17 -14.90
C LEU A 78 -13.13 -12.14 -14.93
N ALA A 79 -12.89 -11.49 -16.07
CA ALA A 79 -11.88 -10.44 -16.16
C ALA A 79 -12.22 -9.21 -15.29
N ILE A 80 -13.50 -8.84 -15.20
CA ILE A 80 -13.98 -7.78 -14.31
C ILE A 80 -13.80 -8.19 -12.85
N MET A 81 -14.09 -9.44 -12.48
CA MET A 81 -13.84 -9.96 -11.14
C MET A 81 -12.34 -9.96 -10.80
N GLY A 82 -11.49 -10.31 -11.77
CA GLY A 82 -10.04 -10.21 -11.67
C GLY A 82 -9.56 -8.78 -11.45
N ARG A 83 -10.16 -7.81 -12.17
CA ARG A 83 -9.89 -6.37 -11.99
C ARG A 83 -10.33 -5.87 -10.61
N PHE A 84 -11.52 -6.24 -10.16
CA PHE A 84 -11.99 -5.92 -8.81
C PHE A 84 -11.00 -6.42 -7.75
N SER A 85 -10.51 -7.65 -7.90
CA SER A 85 -9.56 -8.22 -6.94
C SER A 85 -8.18 -7.55 -6.98
N VAL A 86 -7.65 -7.19 -8.15
CA VAL A 86 -6.37 -6.47 -8.23
C VAL A 86 -6.47 -5.03 -7.73
N ASN A 87 -7.62 -4.36 -7.86
CA ASN A 87 -7.84 -3.02 -7.29
C ASN A 87 -7.64 -3.03 -5.77
N ILE A 88 -8.18 -4.05 -5.09
CA ILE A 88 -7.97 -4.27 -3.66
C ILE A 88 -6.46 -4.41 -3.37
N SER A 89 -5.77 -5.28 -4.11
CA SER A 89 -4.32 -5.48 -3.93
C SER A 89 -3.49 -4.22 -4.20
N TYR A 90 -3.88 -3.39 -5.17
CA TYR A 90 -3.19 -2.16 -5.54
C TYR A 90 -3.24 -1.13 -4.41
N ASN A 91 -4.43 -0.90 -3.86
CA ASN A 91 -4.62 -0.03 -2.70
C ASN A 91 -3.87 -0.52 -1.47
N ILE A 92 -3.90 -1.84 -1.19
CA ILE A 92 -3.11 -2.42 -0.09
C ILE A 92 -1.63 -2.15 -0.33
N GLY A 93 -1.11 -2.35 -1.55
CA GLY A 93 0.30 -2.11 -1.86
C GLY A 93 0.75 -0.68 -1.58
N LEU A 94 -0.09 0.31 -1.89
CA LEU A 94 0.17 1.73 -1.58
C LEU A 94 0.21 1.98 -0.07
N GLN A 95 -0.75 1.42 0.67
CA GLN A 95 -0.79 1.51 2.13
C GLN A 95 0.43 0.81 2.76
N TYR A 96 0.78 -0.37 2.28
CA TYR A 96 1.88 -1.18 2.79
C TYR A 96 3.22 -0.46 2.65
N ALA A 97 3.44 0.24 1.54
CA ALA A 97 4.62 1.06 1.32
C ALA A 97 4.76 2.16 2.39
N ALA A 98 3.65 2.78 2.80
CA ALA A 98 3.66 3.82 3.84
C ALA A 98 3.88 3.26 5.25
N GLU A 99 3.48 2.01 5.51
CA GLU A 99 3.60 1.36 6.82
C GLU A 99 4.98 0.71 7.03
N LEU A 100 5.58 0.13 5.98
CA LEU A 100 6.89 -0.54 6.04
C LEU A 100 8.07 0.45 6.08
N LEU A 101 7.94 1.59 5.41
CA LEU A 101 9.06 2.52 5.27
C LEU A 101 9.19 3.45 6.50
N PRO A 102 10.41 3.55 7.09
CA PRO A 102 10.64 4.41 8.24
C PRO A 102 10.47 5.89 7.88
N THR A 103 9.91 6.68 8.79
CA THR A 103 9.49 8.07 8.52
C THR A 103 10.58 8.94 7.93
N VAL A 104 11.84 8.74 8.34
CA VAL A 104 13.02 9.47 7.84
C VAL A 104 13.26 9.33 6.33
N VAL A 105 12.92 8.19 5.73
CA VAL A 105 13.13 7.93 4.29
C VAL A 105 11.86 7.53 3.55
N ARG A 106 10.70 7.58 4.21
CA ARG A 106 9.41 7.16 3.65
C ARG A 106 9.10 7.83 2.33
N ALA A 107 9.23 9.15 2.26
CA ALA A 107 8.95 9.88 1.03
C ALA A 107 9.81 9.41 -0.15
N GLN A 108 11.11 9.16 0.09
CA GLN A 108 12.05 8.71 -0.94
C GLN A 108 11.79 7.25 -1.35
N GLY A 109 11.53 6.37 -0.38
CA GLY A 109 11.21 4.97 -0.66
C GLY A 109 9.89 4.83 -1.43
N VAL A 110 8.86 5.59 -1.05
CA VAL A 110 7.59 5.63 -1.77
C VAL A 110 7.78 6.15 -3.18
N ALA A 111 8.59 7.20 -3.39
CA ALA A 111 8.90 7.70 -4.73
C ALA A 111 9.57 6.63 -5.61
N LEU A 112 10.54 5.89 -5.07
CA LEU A 112 11.19 4.78 -5.78
C LEU A 112 10.20 3.67 -6.15
N ILE A 113 9.30 3.30 -5.24
CA ILE A 113 8.25 2.31 -5.50
C ILE A 113 7.35 2.77 -6.66
N HIS A 114 6.98 4.05 -6.69
CA HIS A 114 6.17 4.61 -7.79
C HIS A 114 6.92 4.64 -9.13
N ILE A 115 8.21 5.00 -9.13
CA ILE A 115 9.03 4.93 -10.35
C ILE A 115 9.04 3.50 -10.92
N MET A 116 9.22 2.49 -10.07
CA MET A 116 9.11 1.08 -10.48
C MET A 116 7.69 0.70 -10.95
N GLY A 117 6.67 1.33 -10.37
CA GLY A 117 5.29 1.26 -10.85
C GLY A 117 5.12 1.79 -12.27
N TYR A 118 5.67 2.97 -12.56
CA TYR A 118 5.63 3.57 -13.90
C TYR A 118 6.40 2.75 -14.93
N VAL A 119 7.53 2.15 -14.55
CA VAL A 119 8.24 1.19 -15.43
C VAL A 119 7.30 0.02 -15.78
N ALA A 120 6.58 -0.52 -14.79
CA ALA A 120 5.56 -1.55 -15.04
C ALA A 120 4.43 -1.05 -15.95
N SER A 121 3.95 0.19 -15.79
CA SER A 121 2.93 0.80 -16.66
C SER A 121 3.40 0.96 -18.10
N ILE A 122 4.68 1.26 -18.32
CA ILE A 122 5.31 1.32 -19.65
C ILE A 122 5.39 -0.07 -20.28
N LEU A 123 5.63 -1.11 -19.46
CA LEU A 123 5.68 -2.50 -19.92
C LEU A 123 4.30 -3.12 -20.18
N ALA A 124 3.24 -2.64 -19.51
CA ALA A 124 1.91 -3.22 -19.59
C ALA A 124 1.32 -3.31 -21.02
N PRO A 125 1.41 -2.29 -21.90
CA PRO A 125 0.95 -2.38 -23.28
C PRO A 125 1.61 -3.53 -24.07
N PHE A 126 2.88 -3.82 -23.81
CA PHE A 126 3.58 -4.93 -24.48
C PHE A 126 2.98 -6.27 -24.09
N VAL A 127 2.58 -6.44 -22.81
CA VAL A 127 1.87 -7.64 -22.33
C VAL A 127 0.52 -7.78 -23.02
N VAL A 128 -0.24 -6.69 -23.17
CA VAL A 128 -1.53 -6.73 -23.89
C VAL A 128 -1.34 -6.99 -25.39
N TYR A 129 -0.25 -6.50 -25.98
CA TYR A 129 0.06 -6.72 -27.40
C TYR A 129 0.30 -8.20 -27.74
N LEU A 130 0.60 -9.06 -26.76
CA LEU A 130 0.63 -10.52 -26.99
C LEU A 130 -0.73 -11.08 -27.48
N ALA A 131 -1.82 -10.32 -27.33
CA ALA A 131 -3.12 -10.65 -27.91
C ALA A 131 -3.07 -10.90 -29.43
N TYR A 132 -2.15 -10.25 -30.16
CA TYR A 132 -1.97 -10.46 -31.60
C TYR A 132 -1.48 -11.87 -31.94
N VAL A 133 -0.74 -12.51 -31.04
CA VAL A 133 -0.26 -13.89 -31.19
C VAL A 133 -1.38 -14.86 -30.79
N SER A 134 -1.98 -14.63 -29.62
CA SER A 134 -3.17 -15.36 -29.17
C SER A 134 -3.96 -14.50 -28.19
N PRO A 135 -5.30 -14.43 -28.32
CA PRO A 135 -6.15 -13.59 -27.48
C PRO A 135 -6.12 -13.98 -25.99
N GLN A 136 -5.69 -15.20 -25.67
CA GLN A 136 -5.64 -15.73 -24.30
C GLN A 136 -4.32 -15.39 -23.58
N LEU A 137 -3.25 -15.07 -24.32
CA LEU A 137 -1.91 -14.87 -23.75
C LEU A 137 -1.83 -13.72 -22.73
N PRO A 138 -2.44 -12.54 -22.96
CA PRO A 138 -2.38 -11.46 -21.98
C PRO A 138 -2.93 -11.88 -20.62
N LEU A 139 -4.11 -12.51 -20.60
CA LEU A 139 -4.75 -12.99 -19.37
C LEU A 139 -3.93 -14.09 -18.69
N LEU A 140 -3.28 -14.97 -19.45
CA LEU A 140 -2.40 -16.00 -18.90
C LEU A 140 -1.19 -15.37 -18.21
N VAL A 141 -0.51 -14.44 -18.87
CA VAL A 141 0.66 -13.74 -18.32
C VAL A 141 0.29 -12.93 -17.08
N LEU A 142 -0.82 -12.18 -17.12
CA LEU A 142 -1.34 -11.43 -15.98
C LEU A 142 -1.75 -12.36 -14.84
N GLY A 143 -2.33 -13.51 -15.16
CA GLY A 143 -2.72 -14.55 -14.20
C GLY A 143 -1.52 -15.12 -13.43
N VAL A 144 -0.49 -15.55 -14.16
CA VAL A 144 0.74 -16.09 -13.56
C VAL A 144 1.48 -15.02 -12.75
N LEU A 145 1.61 -13.80 -13.29
CA LEU A 145 2.23 -12.69 -12.56
C LEU A 145 1.45 -12.31 -11.30
N GLY A 146 0.11 -12.39 -11.33
CA GLY A 146 -0.75 -12.20 -10.17
C GLY A 146 -0.49 -13.23 -9.08
N ILE A 147 -0.44 -14.51 -9.44
CA ILE A 147 -0.17 -15.60 -8.47
C ILE A 147 1.24 -15.47 -7.89
N VAL A 148 2.27 -15.30 -8.73
CA VAL A 148 3.65 -15.15 -8.28
C VAL A 148 3.80 -13.90 -7.42
N GLY A 149 3.20 -12.78 -7.82
CA GLY A 149 3.22 -11.53 -7.04
C GLY A 149 2.50 -11.66 -5.70
N GLY A 150 1.39 -12.38 -5.64
CA GLY A 150 0.67 -12.65 -4.39
C GLY A 150 1.47 -13.55 -3.43
N VAL A 151 2.12 -14.59 -3.95
CA VAL A 151 3.04 -15.42 -3.16
C VAL A 151 4.24 -14.61 -2.66
N LEU A 152 4.79 -13.71 -3.48
CA LEU A 152 5.84 -12.79 -3.05
C LEU A 152 5.36 -11.82 -1.96
N ALA A 153 4.10 -11.41 -1.99
CA ALA A 153 3.51 -10.58 -0.93
C ALA A 153 3.45 -11.29 0.43
N LEU A 154 3.47 -12.63 0.47
CA LEU A 154 3.61 -13.36 1.74
C LEU A 154 4.98 -13.19 2.37
N PHE A 155 6.03 -12.83 1.64
CA PHE A 155 7.34 -12.57 2.26
C PHE A 155 7.39 -11.22 2.98
N LEU A 156 6.41 -10.34 2.77
CA LEU A 156 6.33 -9.07 3.50
C LEU A 156 5.83 -9.30 4.94
N PRO A 157 6.38 -8.56 5.91
CA PRO A 157 5.96 -8.65 7.30
C PRO A 157 4.61 -7.96 7.50
N GLU A 158 3.77 -8.50 8.37
CA GLU A 158 2.46 -7.94 8.70
C GLU A 158 2.63 -6.60 9.45
N THR A 159 1.84 -5.60 9.06
CA THR A 159 1.89 -4.24 9.61
C THR A 159 0.71 -3.93 10.55
N MET A 160 -0.31 -4.79 10.60
CA MET A 160 -1.45 -4.61 11.50
C MET A 160 -1.04 -4.53 12.98
N ASP A 161 -1.60 -3.53 13.68
CA ASP A 161 -1.35 -3.23 15.10
C ASP A 161 0.14 -3.06 15.47
N GLN A 162 0.99 -2.71 14.50
CA GLN A 162 2.39 -2.36 14.73
C GLN A 162 2.58 -0.84 14.69
N GLU A 163 3.46 -0.32 15.55
CA GLU A 163 3.85 1.08 15.50
C GLU A 163 4.69 1.36 14.24
N LEU A 164 4.43 2.49 13.58
CA LEU A 164 5.15 2.85 12.36
C LEU A 164 6.63 3.14 12.71
N PRO A 165 7.59 2.58 11.96
CA PRO A 165 9.01 2.77 12.26
C PRO A 165 9.39 4.25 12.12
N GLN A 166 9.97 4.82 13.17
CA GLN A 166 10.37 6.22 13.20
C GLN A 166 11.84 6.42 12.82
N THR A 167 12.68 5.44 13.17
CA THR A 167 14.12 5.47 12.91
C THR A 167 14.53 4.37 11.93
N MET A 168 15.76 4.49 11.39
CA MET A 168 16.33 3.44 10.54
C MET A 168 16.49 2.12 11.30
N ALA A 169 16.87 2.17 12.58
CA ALA A 169 17.00 1.00 13.43
C ALA A 169 15.65 0.29 13.67
N ASP A 170 14.56 1.05 13.78
CA ASP A 170 13.21 0.46 13.89
C ASP A 170 12.83 -0.26 12.59
N GLY A 171 13.16 0.32 11.45
CA GLY A 171 12.95 -0.29 10.13
C GLY A 171 13.74 -1.59 9.93
N GLU A 172 15.00 -1.64 10.40
CA GLU A 172 15.83 -2.85 10.33
C GLU A 172 15.33 -3.99 11.22
N ASN A 173 14.67 -3.66 12.33
CA ASN A 173 14.10 -4.65 13.24
C ASN A 173 12.62 -4.95 12.94
N PHE A 174 12.02 -4.25 11.99
CA PHE A 174 10.62 -4.45 11.61
C PHE A 174 10.41 -5.84 11.01
N GLY A 175 9.49 -6.62 11.60
CA GLY A 175 9.12 -7.95 11.11
C GLY A 175 10.07 -9.10 11.50
N LYS A 176 11.19 -8.87 12.18
CA LYS A 176 12.13 -9.96 12.60
C LYS A 176 11.50 -10.99 13.53
N ASP A 177 10.56 -10.57 14.37
CA ASP A 177 9.92 -11.43 15.37
C ASP A 177 8.64 -12.12 14.86
N GLN A 178 8.25 -11.86 13.61
CA GLN A 178 7.00 -12.36 13.05
C GLN A 178 7.19 -13.71 12.38
N LYS A 179 6.30 -14.68 12.68
CA LYS A 179 6.32 -15.97 11.99
C LYS A 179 5.69 -15.85 10.61
N PHE A 180 6.14 -16.69 9.68
CA PHE A 180 5.64 -16.73 8.31
C PHE A 180 4.14 -17.07 8.21
N PHE A 181 3.50 -17.62 9.24
CA PHE A 181 2.05 -17.92 9.22
C PHE A 181 1.27 -17.22 10.32
N ASP A 182 1.77 -16.09 10.86
CA ASP A 182 1.03 -15.33 11.86
C ASP A 182 -0.26 -14.74 11.25
N ILE A 183 -1.41 -15.17 11.78
CA ILE A 183 -2.73 -14.64 11.42
C ILE A 183 -3.12 -13.62 12.51
N PRO A 184 -3.35 -12.34 12.16
CA PRO A 184 -3.63 -11.32 13.15
C PRO A 184 -5.00 -11.48 13.84
N CYS A 185 -5.98 -12.15 13.18
CA CYS A 185 -7.30 -12.43 13.76
C CYS A 185 -7.26 -13.17 15.11
N ASP A 186 -6.22 -13.96 15.39
CA ASP A 186 -6.11 -14.76 16.62
C ASP A 186 -5.48 -13.98 17.80
N LYS A 187 -4.90 -12.79 17.55
CA LYS A 187 -4.18 -12.01 18.58
C LYS A 187 -5.07 -11.07 19.40
N ARG A 188 -6.36 -10.90 19.06
CA ARG A 188 -7.30 -10.04 19.81
C ARG A 188 -7.42 -10.41 21.30
N ASN A 189 -7.08 -11.65 21.68
CA ASN A 189 -7.06 -12.10 23.08
C ASN A 189 -5.71 -12.01 23.80
N LYS A 190 -4.61 -11.60 23.15
CA LYS A 190 -3.27 -11.49 23.81
C LYS A 190 -2.84 -10.06 24.14
N VAL A 191 -3.41 -9.04 23.50
CA VAL A 191 -3.05 -7.62 23.75
C VAL A 191 -3.60 -7.11 25.09
N SER A 192 -4.51 -7.81 25.76
CA SER A 192 -4.92 -7.47 27.14
C SER A 192 -3.79 -7.67 28.18
N ASN A 193 -2.75 -8.45 27.86
CA ASN A 193 -1.69 -8.80 28.82
C ASN A 193 -0.31 -8.19 28.50
N PHE A 194 -0.12 -7.49 27.38
CA PHE A 194 1.12 -6.75 27.11
C PHE A 194 0.99 -5.31 27.61
N GLN A 195 1.04 -5.19 28.94
CA GLN A 195 1.47 -3.98 29.65
C GLN A 195 0.78 -2.66 29.27
N ARG A 196 -0.12 -2.25 30.16
CA ARG A 196 0.00 -0.95 30.83
C ARG A 196 1.45 -0.75 31.33
N ARG A 197 2.39 -0.46 30.44
CA ARG A 197 3.55 0.35 30.79
C ARG A 197 3.04 1.76 30.76
N THR A 198 2.58 2.20 31.93
CA THR A 198 2.39 3.62 32.23
C THR A 198 3.59 4.39 31.66
N PRO A 199 3.39 5.50 30.93
CA PRO A 199 4.50 6.35 30.57
C PRO A 199 5.20 6.74 31.87
N ASN A 200 6.48 6.37 31.98
CA ASN A 200 7.29 6.64 33.15
C ASN A 200 7.25 8.17 33.37
N LYS A 201 6.86 8.64 34.57
CA LYS A 201 6.69 10.08 34.88
C LYS A 201 7.93 10.93 34.57
N SER A 202 9.09 10.29 34.36
CA SER A 202 10.34 10.90 33.89
C SER A 202 10.29 11.44 32.46
N SER A 203 9.55 10.82 31.52
CA SER A 203 9.49 11.29 30.12
C SER A 203 8.59 12.51 29.95
N ILE A 204 7.48 12.58 30.70
CA ILE A 204 6.61 13.75 30.76
C ILE A 204 7.39 14.95 31.33
N ARG A 205 8.25 14.73 32.34
CA ARG A 205 9.08 15.80 32.90
C ARG A 205 10.11 16.35 31.91
N ALA A 206 10.62 15.53 31.01
CA ALA A 206 11.54 15.97 29.95
C ALA A 206 10.82 16.83 28.89
N SER A 207 9.61 16.42 28.47
CA SER A 207 8.77 17.17 27.54
C SER A 207 8.35 18.54 28.10
N VAL A 208 7.89 18.57 29.36
CA VAL A 208 7.47 19.81 30.03
C VAL A 208 8.65 20.76 30.23
N ARG A 209 9.84 20.24 30.56
CA ARG A 209 11.05 21.07 30.73
C ARG A 209 11.50 21.72 29.42
N GLY A 210 11.33 21.04 28.28
CA GLY A 210 11.59 21.59 26.94
C GLY A 210 10.65 22.74 26.58
N GLU A 211 9.35 22.61 26.85
CA GLU A 211 8.38 23.70 26.64
C GLU A 211 8.61 24.89 27.57
N GLN A 212 9.01 24.65 28.82
CA GLN A 212 9.31 25.71 29.79
C GLN A 212 10.57 26.52 29.41
N TYR A 213 11.58 25.86 28.82
CA TYR A 213 12.76 26.53 28.28
C TYR A 213 12.46 27.34 27.01
N ARG A 214 11.62 26.79 26.11
CA ARG A 214 11.23 27.49 24.88
C ARG A 214 10.39 28.74 25.18
N SER A 215 9.50 28.67 26.16
CA SER A 215 8.67 29.81 26.58
C SER A 215 9.48 30.90 27.31
N THR A 216 10.51 30.54 28.09
CA THR A 216 11.40 31.53 28.73
C THR A 216 12.35 32.22 27.75
N LEU A 217 12.80 31.53 26.69
CA LEU A 217 13.59 32.15 25.61
C LEU A 217 12.77 33.15 24.80
N ILE A 218 11.52 32.81 24.48
CA ILE A 218 10.58 33.71 23.77
C ILE A 218 10.26 34.94 24.63
N ASN A 219 10.03 34.76 25.94
CA ASN A 219 9.74 35.88 26.83
C ASN A 219 10.98 36.79 27.05
N ARG A 220 12.20 36.26 26.95
CA ARG A 220 13.45 37.05 26.98
C ARG A 220 13.73 37.78 25.66
N SER A 221 13.33 37.25 24.50
CA SER A 221 13.52 37.95 23.22
C SER A 221 12.57 39.14 23.08
N ILE A 222 11.38 39.08 23.70
CA ILE A 222 10.40 40.17 23.70
C ILE A 222 10.80 41.33 24.64
N ARG A 223 11.63 41.08 25.66
CA ARG A 223 12.03 42.07 26.69
C ARG A 223 13.36 42.78 26.45
N ARG A 224 13.96 42.74 25.25
CA ARG A 224 15.15 43.57 24.98
C ARG A 224 14.70 45.00 24.68
N PRO A 225 15.06 46.02 25.49
CA PRO A 225 14.88 47.40 25.09
C PRO A 225 15.87 47.71 23.96
N HIS A 226 15.38 48.25 22.85
CA HIS A 226 16.22 48.92 21.86
C HIS A 226 16.95 50.07 22.55
N THR A 227 18.25 49.91 22.77
CA THR A 227 19.15 50.99 23.18
C THR A 227 19.67 51.66 21.91
N VAL A 228 19.22 52.90 21.69
CA VAL A 228 19.72 53.79 20.63
C VAL A 228 21.09 54.33 21.08
N PRO A 229 22.16 54.23 20.29
CA PRO A 229 23.46 54.79 20.69
C PRO A 229 23.48 56.31 20.47
N THR A 230 23.75 57.07 21.53
CA THR A 230 24.04 58.51 21.46
C THR A 230 25.51 58.74 21.13
N ILE A 231 25.76 59.58 20.13
CA ILE A 231 27.08 60.03 19.65
C ILE A 231 27.64 61.07 20.64
N PRO A 232 28.95 61.05 20.99
CA PRO A 232 29.52 62.09 21.85
C PRO A 232 29.93 63.33 21.02
N GLU A 233 29.46 64.51 21.42
CA GLU A 233 29.96 65.81 20.97
C GLU A 233 31.26 66.16 21.73
N ALA A 234 32.19 66.77 21.01
CA ALA A 234 33.39 67.44 21.50
C ALA A 234 33.30 68.93 21.16
#